data_AF-A0A3M7S0Y8-F1
#
_entry.id   AF-A0A3M7S0Y8-F1
#
_cell.length_a   1.000
_cell.length_b   1.000
_cell.length_c   1.000
_cell.angle_alpha   90.00
_cell.angle_beta   90.00
_cell.angle_gamma   90.00
#
_symmetry.space_group_name_H-M   'P 1'
#
loop_
_entity.id
_entity.type
_entity.pdbx_description
1 polymer ?
#
loop_
_entity_poly.entity_id
_entity_poly.type
_entity_poly.pdbx_seq_one_letter_code
_entity_poly.pdbx_strand_id
1 'polypeptide(L)'
;MDKIRDFKDNNPILYLVSGVLIIFFSVIFSAYPIAMIVVGATSLDKCPIEPYIPVWLVVSGSIAIFLLIVIIMSIIFQFIKPNAVVIGLFSLIIGIIGLFQFAWFITGRAGNVWVYSKNGKIDYIDPTSVFYCDQTLYLFAFWSITVSYILFAVSIIASTLIIIYCFIQNNLIKTFKKVMKHVCEVHKKNEFCECNIVQHV
;
A
#
# COMPACT_ATOMS: atom_id res chain seq x y z
N MET A 1 2.56 -6.22 22.59
CA MET A 1 2.45 -7.43 21.75
C MET A 1 1.52 -8.47 22.37
N ASP A 2 1.47 -8.59 23.70
CA ASP A 2 0.64 -9.60 24.37
C ASP A 2 -0.86 -9.34 24.23
N LYS A 3 -1.27 -8.06 24.31
CA LYS A 3 -2.65 -7.62 24.02
C LYS A 3 -3.18 -7.98 22.62
N ILE A 4 -2.29 -8.16 21.63
CA ILE A 4 -2.66 -8.59 20.26
C ILE A 4 -2.85 -10.11 20.20
N ARG A 5 -2.03 -10.87 20.94
CA ARG A 5 -2.21 -12.32 21.10
C ARG A 5 -3.50 -12.63 21.85
N ASP A 6 -3.77 -11.92 22.94
CA ASP A 6 -5.01 -12.08 23.72
C ASP A 6 -6.26 -11.76 22.87
N PHE A 7 -6.20 -10.76 21.98
CA PHE A 7 -7.31 -10.45 21.06
C PHE A 7 -7.49 -11.52 19.98
N LYS A 8 -6.38 -12.10 19.47
CA LYS A 8 -6.41 -13.19 18.47
C LYS A 8 -7.01 -14.47 19.05
N ASP A 9 -6.68 -14.78 20.30
CA ASP A 9 -7.17 -15.97 21.00
C ASP A 9 -8.65 -15.82 21.41
N ASN A 10 -9.10 -14.60 21.70
CA ASN A 10 -10.50 -14.31 22.00
C ASN A 10 -11.42 -14.31 20.76
N ASN A 11 -10.89 -14.08 19.55
CA ASN A 11 -11.68 -14.00 18.32
C ASN A 11 -11.03 -14.75 17.13
N PRO A 12 -10.79 -16.07 17.22
CA PRO A 12 -10.07 -16.82 16.18
C PRO A 12 -10.85 -16.88 14.85
N ILE A 13 -12.18 -16.92 14.92
CA ILE A 13 -13.07 -16.91 13.74
C ILE A 13 -12.95 -15.59 12.99
N LEU A 14 -12.93 -14.45 13.69
CA LEU A 14 -12.82 -13.13 13.06
C LEU A 14 -11.47 -12.99 12.33
N TYR A 15 -10.39 -13.48 12.92
CA TYR A 15 -9.06 -13.45 12.32
C TYR A 15 -8.95 -14.38 11.10
N LEU A 16 -9.56 -15.57 11.14
CA LEU A 16 -9.65 -16.48 10.00
C LEU A 16 -10.48 -15.88 8.86
N VAL A 17 -11.66 -15.33 9.15
CA VAL A 17 -12.51 -14.67 8.16
C VAL A 17 -11.78 -13.48 7.52
N SER A 18 -11.10 -12.66 8.33
CA SER A 18 -10.28 -11.56 7.82
C SER A 18 -9.17 -12.05 6.88
N GLY A 19 -8.44 -13.10 7.24
CA GLY A 19 -7.40 -13.69 6.39
C GLY A 19 -7.93 -14.23 5.06
N VAL A 20 -9.06 -14.96 5.10
CA VAL A 20 -9.70 -15.50 3.88
C VAL A 20 -10.21 -14.38 2.98
N LEU A 21 -10.86 -13.35 3.55
CA LEU A 21 -11.30 -12.18 2.81
C LEU A 21 -10.14 -11.48 2.13
N ILE A 22 -9.03 -11.25 2.85
CA ILE A 22 -7.83 -10.62 2.29
C ILE A 22 -7.30 -11.44 1.11
N ILE A 23 -7.17 -12.76 1.24
CA ILE A 23 -6.71 -13.63 0.15
C ILE A 23 -7.66 -13.55 -1.06
N PHE A 24 -8.96 -13.60 -0.83
CA PHE A 24 -9.97 -13.52 -1.89
C PHE A 24 -9.88 -12.19 -2.66
N PHE A 25 -9.83 -11.06 -1.96
CA PHE A 25 -9.64 -9.75 -2.60
C PHE A 25 -8.30 -9.70 -3.34
N SER A 26 -7.22 -10.16 -2.73
CA SER A 26 -5.88 -10.21 -3.35
C SER A 26 -5.87 -10.98 -4.68
N VAL A 27 -6.59 -12.10 -4.77
CA VAL A 27 -6.70 -12.88 -6.02
C VAL A 27 -7.47 -12.09 -7.09
N ILE A 28 -8.56 -11.42 -6.74
CA ILE A 28 -9.31 -10.57 -7.70
C ILE A 28 -8.44 -9.42 -8.20
N PHE A 29 -7.75 -8.73 -7.31
CA PHE A 29 -6.87 -7.61 -7.65
C PHE A 29 -5.63 -8.05 -8.45
N SER A 30 -5.29 -9.35 -8.49
CA SER A 30 -4.20 -9.89 -9.31
C SER A 30 -4.48 -9.83 -10.82
N ALA A 31 -5.73 -9.66 -11.24
CA ALA A 31 -6.07 -9.48 -12.66
C ALA A 31 -5.40 -8.24 -13.26
N TYR A 32 -5.24 -7.18 -12.47
CA TYR A 32 -4.61 -5.92 -12.89
C TYR A 32 -3.11 -6.07 -13.25
N PRO A 33 -2.24 -6.61 -12.36
CA PRO A 33 -0.83 -6.82 -12.72
C PRO A 33 -0.65 -7.86 -13.83
N ILE A 34 -1.54 -8.86 -13.95
CA ILE A 34 -1.52 -9.78 -15.10
C ILE A 34 -1.78 -9.02 -16.41
N ALA A 35 -2.80 -8.14 -16.43
CA ALA A 35 -3.08 -7.31 -17.60
C ALA A 35 -1.88 -6.41 -17.96
N MET A 36 -1.19 -5.84 -16.98
CA MET A 36 0.04 -5.05 -17.22
C MET A 36 1.14 -5.86 -17.91
N ILE A 37 1.37 -7.10 -17.47
CA ILE A 37 2.37 -7.98 -18.07
C ILE A 37 1.97 -8.38 -19.48
N VAL A 38 0.72 -8.77 -19.70
CA VAL A 38 0.23 -9.21 -21.01
C VAL A 38 0.32 -8.07 -22.02
N VAL A 39 -0.26 -6.92 -21.70
CA VAL A 39 -0.28 -5.75 -22.60
C VAL A 39 1.15 -5.25 -22.87
N GLY A 40 2.01 -5.25 -21.86
CA GLY A 40 3.42 -4.91 -22.03
C GLY A 40 4.16 -5.91 -22.92
N ALA A 41 4.03 -7.21 -22.65
CA ALA A 41 4.76 -8.26 -23.38
C ALA A 41 4.32 -8.37 -24.85
N THR A 42 3.02 -8.28 -25.14
CA THR A 42 2.51 -8.42 -26.52
C THR A 42 2.78 -7.21 -27.40
N SER A 43 3.22 -6.10 -26.80
CA SER A 43 3.41 -4.82 -27.48
C SER A 43 4.87 -4.36 -27.46
N LEU A 44 5.79 -5.21 -27.00
CA LEU A 44 7.24 -4.96 -27.04
C LEU A 44 7.74 -4.67 -28.45
N ASP A 45 7.22 -5.40 -29.45
CA ASP A 45 7.66 -5.27 -30.86
C ASP A 45 6.79 -4.29 -31.67
N LYS A 46 5.69 -3.79 -31.09
CA LYS A 46 4.67 -3.00 -31.81
C LYS A 46 4.81 -1.47 -31.63
N CYS A 47 5.80 -1.00 -30.85
CA CYS A 47 6.07 0.43 -30.65
C CYS A 47 7.58 0.73 -30.72
N PRO A 48 8.15 0.87 -31.93
CA PRO A 48 9.57 1.24 -32.09
C PRO A 48 9.88 2.65 -31.58
N ILE A 49 8.86 3.51 -31.47
CA ILE A 49 9.00 4.89 -31.00
C ILE A 49 9.46 4.97 -29.53
N GLU A 50 9.09 3.98 -28.70
CA GLU A 50 9.34 4.02 -27.26
C GLU A 50 9.40 2.62 -26.61
N PRO A 51 10.56 1.94 -26.64
CA PRO A 51 10.71 0.59 -26.07
C PRO A 51 10.63 0.57 -24.53
N TYR A 52 10.74 1.72 -23.87
CA TYR A 52 10.75 1.80 -22.41
C TYR A 52 9.35 1.71 -21.77
N ILE A 53 8.28 2.05 -22.50
CA ILE A 53 6.90 1.98 -21.97
C ILE A 53 6.48 0.53 -21.67
N PRO A 54 6.60 -0.43 -22.62
CA PRO A 54 6.25 -1.83 -22.34
C PRO A 54 7.13 -2.44 -21.24
N VAL A 55 8.43 -2.13 -21.21
CA VAL A 55 9.36 -2.62 -20.17
C VAL A 55 8.91 -2.15 -18.78
N TRP A 56 8.49 -0.89 -18.65
CA TRP A 56 8.01 -0.37 -17.39
C TRP A 56 6.73 -1.09 -16.89
N LEU A 57 5.79 -1.38 -17.78
CA LEU A 57 4.56 -2.15 -17.48
C LEU A 57 4.88 -3.58 -17.02
N VAL A 58 5.81 -4.25 -17.71
CA VAL A 58 6.20 -5.64 -17.37
C VAL A 58 6.93 -5.70 -16.03
N VAL A 59 7.88 -4.80 -15.78
CA VAL A 59 8.65 -4.79 -14.52
C VAL A 59 7.74 -4.47 -13.33
N SER A 60 6.89 -3.44 -13.46
CA SER A 60 5.97 -3.06 -12.39
C SER A 60 4.94 -4.15 -12.08
N GLY A 61 4.38 -4.80 -13.11
CA GLY A 61 3.47 -5.94 -12.96
C GLY A 61 4.13 -7.15 -12.31
N SER A 62 5.37 -7.48 -12.71
CA SER A 62 6.12 -8.62 -12.16
C SER A 62 6.43 -8.44 -10.67
N ILE A 63 6.88 -7.25 -10.28
CA ILE A 63 7.16 -6.92 -8.88
C ILE A 63 5.88 -6.92 -8.05
N ALA A 64 4.76 -6.45 -8.61
CA ALA A 64 3.47 -6.49 -7.92
C ALA A 64 2.99 -7.92 -7.65
N ILE A 65 3.18 -8.86 -8.60
CA ILE A 65 2.88 -10.28 -8.38
C ILE A 65 3.81 -10.86 -7.31
N PHE A 66 5.10 -10.55 -7.35
CA PHE A 66 6.03 -11.02 -6.34
C PHE A 66 5.65 -10.52 -4.93
N LEU A 67 5.28 -9.25 -4.82
CA LEU A 67 4.77 -8.66 -3.58
C LEU A 67 3.52 -9.39 -3.07
N LEU A 68 2.58 -9.72 -3.97
CA LEU A 68 1.37 -10.47 -3.64
C LEU A 68 1.71 -11.84 -3.03
N ILE A 69 2.66 -12.56 -3.63
CA ILE A 69 3.12 -13.87 -3.15
C ILE A 69 3.74 -13.73 -1.74
N VAL A 70 4.60 -12.73 -1.54
CA VAL A 70 5.22 -12.48 -0.23
C VAL A 70 4.18 -12.15 0.84
N ILE A 71 3.15 -11.37 0.50
CA ILE A 71 2.04 -11.04 1.40
C ILE A 71 1.27 -12.31 1.78
N ILE A 72 0.88 -13.13 0.80
CA ILE A 72 0.16 -14.39 1.05
C ILE A 72 0.99 -15.33 1.93
N MET A 73 2.30 -15.46 1.64
CA MET A 73 3.22 -16.25 2.47
C MET A 73 3.27 -15.71 3.90
N SER A 74 3.41 -14.40 4.08
CA SER A 74 3.45 -13.78 5.41
C SER A 74 2.18 -14.08 6.23
N ILE A 75 1.02 -14.10 5.56
CA ILE A 75 -0.27 -14.43 6.17
C ILE A 75 -0.31 -15.90 6.57
N ILE A 76 0.00 -16.81 5.65
CA ILE A 76 0.02 -18.27 5.93
C ILE A 76 0.98 -18.61 7.07
N PHE A 77 2.18 -18.01 7.07
CA PHE A 77 3.16 -18.22 8.14
C PHE A 77 2.64 -17.73 9.51
N GLN A 78 1.90 -16.63 9.56
CA GLN A 78 1.26 -16.13 10.79
C GLN A 78 0.18 -17.08 11.34
N PHE A 79 -0.42 -17.92 10.48
CA PHE A 79 -1.39 -18.94 10.89
C PHE A 79 -0.72 -20.23 11.36
N ILE A 80 0.32 -20.70 10.68
CA ILE A 80 0.95 -21.99 10.99
C ILE A 80 1.88 -21.88 12.21
N LYS A 81 2.80 -20.91 12.22
CA LYS A 81 3.78 -20.72 13.29
C LYS A 81 4.05 -19.22 13.48
N PRO A 82 3.35 -18.55 14.41
CA PRO A 82 3.57 -17.13 14.66
C PRO A 82 4.94 -16.92 15.31
N ASN A 83 5.94 -16.58 14.50
CA ASN A 83 7.28 -16.21 14.96
C ASN A 83 7.51 -14.72 14.67
N ALA A 84 7.70 -13.94 15.72
CA ALA A 84 7.89 -12.48 15.63
C ALA A 84 9.10 -12.10 14.75
N VAL A 85 10.17 -12.90 14.77
CA VAL A 85 11.38 -12.67 13.95
C VAL A 85 11.05 -12.86 12.47
N VAL A 86 10.37 -13.95 12.13
CA VAL A 86 10.01 -14.28 10.74
C VAL A 86 8.99 -13.27 10.18
N ILE A 87 8.01 -12.86 10.98
CA ILE A 87 7.04 -11.83 10.60
C ILE A 87 7.76 -10.49 10.35
N GLY A 88 8.73 -10.14 11.21
CA GLY A 88 9.56 -8.95 11.02
C GLY A 88 10.37 -8.98 9.72
N LEU A 89 10.95 -10.13 9.38
CA LEU A 89 11.68 -10.31 8.11
C LEU A 89 10.77 -10.14 6.89
N PHE A 90 9.58 -10.73 6.89
CA PHE A 90 8.61 -10.54 5.80
C PHE A 90 8.19 -9.08 5.66
N SER A 91 7.92 -8.39 6.78
CA SER A 91 7.60 -6.95 6.77
C SER A 91 8.75 -6.11 6.21
N LEU A 92 9.99 -6.46 6.53
CA LEU A 92 11.17 -5.78 6.00
C LEU A 92 11.31 -6.01 4.49
N ILE A 93 11.11 -7.24 4.01
CA ILE A 93 11.12 -7.58 2.59
C ILE A 93 10.03 -6.80 1.83
N ILE A 94 8.80 -6.78 2.36
CA ILE A 94 7.68 -6.02 1.79
C ILE A 94 8.03 -4.53 1.72
N GLY A 95 8.64 -3.98 2.77
CA GLY A 95 9.10 -2.59 2.80
C GLY A 95 10.16 -2.29 1.73
N ILE A 96 11.16 -3.16 1.57
CA ILE A 96 12.22 -3.02 0.56
C ILE A 96 11.62 -3.07 -0.85
N ILE A 97 10.76 -4.05 -1.13
CA ILE A 97 10.09 -4.17 -2.43
C ILE A 97 9.22 -2.94 -2.70
N GLY A 98 8.51 -2.45 -1.68
CA GLY A 98 7.73 -1.22 -1.77
C GLY A 98 8.60 -0.01 -2.12
N LEU A 99 9.72 0.18 -1.43
CA LEU A 99 10.67 1.27 -1.71
C LEU A 99 11.23 1.18 -3.13
N PHE A 100 11.58 -0.03 -3.57
CA PHE A 100 12.01 -0.25 -4.95
C PHE A 100 10.90 0.14 -5.93
N GLN A 101 9.66 -0.30 -5.69
CA GLN A 101 8.53 0.04 -6.55
C GLN A 101 8.28 1.55 -6.57
N PHE A 102 8.40 2.24 -5.43
CA PHE A 102 8.31 3.70 -5.37
C PHE A 102 9.43 4.38 -6.19
N ALA A 103 10.67 3.93 -6.05
CA ALA A 103 11.78 4.44 -6.84
C ALA A 103 11.57 4.16 -8.34
N TRP A 104 11.03 3.00 -8.69
CA TRP A 104 10.67 2.62 -10.05
C TRP A 104 9.53 3.47 -10.62
N PHE A 105 8.52 3.80 -9.81
CA PHE A 105 7.47 4.75 -10.18
C PHE A 105 8.03 6.16 -10.43
N ILE A 106 9.01 6.60 -9.63
CA ILE A 106 9.65 7.92 -9.76
C ILE A 106 10.55 7.98 -11.01
N THR A 107 11.35 6.95 -11.26
CA THR A 107 12.21 6.85 -12.47
C THR A 107 11.37 6.72 -13.74
N GLY A 108 10.26 5.99 -13.69
CA GLY A 108 9.24 5.95 -14.75
C GLY A 108 8.60 7.31 -15.05
N ARG A 109 8.70 8.32 -14.16
CA ARG A 109 8.25 9.70 -14.46
C ARG A 109 9.08 10.38 -15.53
N ALA A 110 10.32 9.95 -15.77
CA ALA A 110 11.04 10.36 -16.98
C ALA A 110 10.23 9.93 -18.21
N GLY A 111 9.61 8.76 -18.20
CA GLY A 111 8.67 8.30 -19.23
C GLY A 111 7.44 9.19 -19.43
N ASN A 112 6.91 9.87 -18.41
CA ASN A 112 5.84 10.87 -18.62
C ASN A 112 6.31 12.02 -19.52
N VAL A 113 7.56 12.48 -19.37
CA VAL A 113 8.11 13.48 -20.31
C VAL A 113 8.14 12.92 -21.73
N TRP A 114 8.39 11.62 -21.92
CA TRP A 114 8.44 11.00 -23.25
C TRP A 114 7.03 10.78 -23.84
N VAL A 115 6.09 10.30 -23.03
CA VAL A 115 4.65 10.14 -23.36
C VAL A 115 4.01 11.48 -23.74
N TYR A 116 4.17 12.51 -22.90
CA TYR A 116 3.57 13.83 -23.16
C TYR A 116 4.34 14.65 -24.22
N SER A 117 5.65 14.48 -24.38
CA SER A 117 6.44 15.18 -25.42
C SER A 117 6.17 14.65 -26.83
N LYS A 118 5.73 13.38 -26.96
CA LYS A 118 5.47 12.75 -28.26
C LYS A 118 4.00 12.77 -28.68
N ASN A 119 3.09 13.26 -27.83
CA ASN A 119 1.64 13.30 -28.06
C ASN A 119 1.21 14.04 -29.35
N GLY A 120 2.12 14.72 -30.05
CA GLY A 120 1.88 15.36 -31.36
C GLY A 120 2.55 14.69 -32.56
N LYS A 121 3.22 13.53 -32.42
CA LYS A 121 3.97 12.86 -33.50
C LYS A 121 3.66 11.36 -33.67
N ILE A 122 2.73 10.81 -32.90
CA ILE A 122 2.42 9.37 -32.93
C ILE A 122 1.50 9.08 -34.12
N ASP A 123 1.89 8.11 -34.94
CA ASP A 123 1.06 7.58 -36.01
C ASP A 123 0.39 6.28 -35.51
N TYR A 124 -0.93 6.20 -35.56
CA TYR A 124 -1.69 5.01 -35.15
C TYR A 124 -2.05 4.12 -36.34
N ILE A 125 -1.75 4.55 -37.57
CA ILE A 125 -2.30 4.00 -38.80
C ILE A 125 -1.24 3.18 -39.56
N ASP A 126 -0.02 3.70 -39.68
CA ASP A 126 1.04 3.05 -40.47
C ASP A 126 2.03 2.25 -39.60
N PRO A 127 1.95 0.90 -39.57
CA PRO A 127 2.84 0.05 -38.78
C PRO A 127 4.30 0.04 -39.27
N THR A 128 4.59 0.62 -40.44
CA THR A 128 5.97 0.75 -40.97
C THR A 128 6.64 2.06 -40.56
N SER A 129 5.88 2.99 -39.99
CA SER A 129 6.40 4.27 -39.51
C SER A 129 7.27 4.09 -38.27
N VAL A 130 8.40 4.82 -38.22
CA VAL A 130 9.26 4.90 -37.03
C VAL A 130 8.52 5.53 -35.83
N PHE A 131 7.42 6.23 -36.10
CA PHE A 131 6.56 6.86 -35.10
C PHE A 131 5.28 6.06 -34.78
N TYR A 132 5.18 4.82 -35.26
CA TYR A 132 4.03 3.97 -34.98
C TYR A 132 3.97 3.55 -33.51
N CYS A 133 2.78 3.61 -32.91
CA CYS A 133 2.52 2.90 -31.66
C CYS A 133 1.05 2.51 -31.51
N ASP A 134 0.81 1.33 -30.94
CA ASP A 134 -0.53 0.82 -30.67
C ASP A 134 -1.29 1.71 -29.67
N GLN A 135 -2.48 2.14 -30.08
CA GLN A 135 -3.33 3.04 -29.30
C GLN A 135 -3.73 2.44 -27.94
N THR A 136 -3.95 1.12 -27.88
CA THR A 136 -4.38 0.42 -26.67
C THR A 136 -3.27 0.42 -25.63
N LEU A 137 -2.04 0.11 -26.05
CA LEU A 137 -0.86 0.14 -25.18
C LEU A 137 -0.66 1.54 -24.59
N TYR A 138 -0.70 2.56 -25.45
CA TYR A 138 -0.48 3.94 -25.05
C TYR A 138 -1.54 4.42 -24.04
N LEU A 139 -2.82 4.22 -24.34
CA LEU A 139 -3.92 4.60 -23.45
C LEU A 139 -3.85 3.81 -22.13
N PHE A 140 -3.56 2.52 -22.18
CA PHE A 140 -3.45 1.69 -20.99
C PHE A 140 -2.33 2.19 -20.06
N ALA A 141 -1.14 2.45 -20.61
CA ALA A 141 -0.02 3.02 -19.86
C ALA A 141 -0.40 4.37 -19.24
N PHE A 142 -1.00 5.26 -20.03
CA PHE A 142 -1.43 6.59 -19.60
C PHE A 142 -2.40 6.53 -18.41
N TRP A 143 -3.45 5.71 -18.51
CA TRP A 143 -4.45 5.57 -17.45
C TRP A 143 -3.87 4.90 -16.21
N SER A 144 -3.09 3.82 -16.37
CA SER A 144 -2.43 3.14 -15.24
C SER A 144 -1.50 4.06 -14.46
N ILE A 145 -0.73 4.90 -15.16
CA ILE A 145 0.12 5.91 -14.54
C ILE A 145 -0.74 6.92 -13.80
N THR A 146 -1.75 7.49 -14.47
CA THR A 146 -2.66 8.51 -13.88
C THR A 146 -3.31 8.02 -12.60
N VAL A 147 -3.87 6.79 -12.60
CA VAL A 147 -4.47 6.17 -11.41
C VAL A 147 -3.45 6.02 -10.28
N SER A 148 -2.23 5.59 -10.59
CA SER A 148 -1.17 5.42 -9.59
C SER A 148 -0.80 6.75 -8.93
N TYR A 149 -0.77 7.86 -9.68
CA TYR A 149 -0.55 9.20 -9.12
C TYR A 149 -1.67 9.65 -8.18
N ILE A 150 -2.93 9.43 -8.57
CA ILE A 150 -4.09 9.76 -7.74
C ILE A 150 -4.02 8.97 -6.43
N LEU A 151 -3.77 7.66 -6.50
CA LEU A 151 -3.64 6.81 -5.32
C LEU A 151 -2.49 7.27 -4.40
N PHE A 152 -1.34 7.63 -4.98
CA PHE A 152 -0.22 8.15 -4.20
C PHE A 152 -0.58 9.46 -3.48
N ALA A 153 -1.20 10.41 -4.17
CA ALA A 153 -1.64 11.68 -3.56
C ALA A 153 -2.64 11.44 -2.43
N VAL A 154 -3.64 10.57 -2.64
CA VAL A 154 -4.62 10.19 -1.61
C VAL A 154 -3.94 9.53 -0.41
N SER A 155 -2.96 8.65 -0.63
CA SER A 155 -2.25 7.96 0.45
C SER A 155 -1.46 8.91 1.36
N ILE A 156 -0.84 9.95 0.79
CA ILE A 156 -0.12 10.99 1.54
C ILE A 156 -1.11 11.80 2.38
N ILE A 157 -2.23 12.21 1.79
CA ILE A 157 -3.26 12.98 2.50
C ILE A 157 -3.83 12.15 3.65
N ALA A 158 -4.21 10.90 3.41
CA ALA A 158 -4.71 10.00 4.45
C ALA A 158 -3.70 9.81 5.58
N SER A 159 -2.42 9.58 5.24
CA SER A 159 -1.35 9.38 6.23
C SER A 159 -1.13 10.61 7.10
N THR A 160 -1.12 11.80 6.51
CA THR A 160 -0.95 13.06 7.26
C THR A 160 -2.15 13.34 8.17
N LEU A 161 -3.38 13.10 7.70
CA LEU A 161 -4.60 13.22 8.52
C LEU A 161 -4.58 12.25 9.72
N ILE A 162 -4.14 11.01 9.51
CA ILE A 162 -4.01 10.02 10.60
C ILE A 162 -2.97 10.48 11.63
N ILE A 163 -1.80 10.95 11.18
CA ILE A 163 -0.75 11.45 12.08
C ILE A 163 -1.25 12.63 12.90
N ILE A 164 -1.95 13.58 12.27
CA ILE A 164 -2.56 14.73 12.94
C ILE A 164 -3.60 14.28 13.96
N TYR A 165 -4.49 13.35 13.59
CA TYR A 165 -5.48 12.78 14.50
C TYR A 165 -4.82 12.10 15.71
N CYS A 166 -3.79 11.28 15.49
CA CYS A 166 -3.02 10.66 16.56
C CYS A 166 -2.33 11.68 17.47
N PHE A 167 -1.78 12.77 16.90
CA PHE A 167 -1.16 13.84 17.67
C PHE A 167 -2.18 14.59 18.53
N ILE A 168 -3.38 14.87 18.00
CA ILE A 168 -4.50 15.49 18.73
C ILE A 168 -4.96 14.60 19.88
N GLN A 169 -5.19 13.30 19.63
CA GLN A 169 -5.58 12.34 20.66
C GLN A 169 -4.55 12.27 21.79
N ASN A 170 -3.26 12.19 21.45
CA ASN A 170 -2.19 12.18 22.44
C ASN A 170 -2.15 13.45 23.30
N ASN A 171 -2.39 14.62 22.71
CA ASN A 171 -2.43 15.89 23.46
C ASN A 171 -3.68 15.98 24.35
N LEU A 172 -4.85 15.53 23.88
CA LEU A 172 -6.07 15.44 24.68
C LEU A 172 -5.88 14.54 25.90
N ILE A 173 -5.30 13.34 25.71
CA ILE A 173 -5.01 12.40 26.79
C ILE A 173 -4.04 13.01 27.81
N LYS A 174 -3.00 13.71 27.35
CA LYS A 174 -2.05 14.41 28.24
C LYS A 174 -2.74 15.49 29.07
N THR A 175 -3.58 16.32 28.44
CA THR A 175 -4.33 17.38 29.13
C THR A 175 -5.31 16.79 30.13
N PHE A 176 -6.06 15.76 29.76
CA PHE A 176 -7.00 15.08 30.64
C PHE A 176 -6.30 14.46 31.86
N LYS A 177 -5.16 13.78 31.66
CA LYS A 177 -4.33 13.26 32.78
C LYS A 177 -3.84 14.38 33.71
N LYS A 178 -3.45 15.53 33.15
CA LYS A 178 -3.00 16.69 33.93
C LYS A 178 -4.12 17.29 34.77
N VAL A 179 -5.32 17.44 34.19
CA VAL A 179 -6.52 17.93 34.90
C VAL A 179 -6.93 16.94 36.00
N MET A 180 -7.02 15.64 35.69
CA MET A 180 -7.34 14.60 36.67
C MET A 180 -6.36 14.57 37.84
N LYS A 181 -5.05 14.71 37.58
CA LYS A 181 -4.05 14.79 38.65
C LYS A 181 -4.28 16.01 39.56
N HIS A 182 -4.61 17.16 38.98
CA HIS A 182 -4.88 18.37 39.75
C HIS A 182 -6.18 18.26 40.57
N VAL A 183 -7.23 17.67 40.00
CA VAL A 183 -8.48 17.37 40.72
C VAL A 183 -8.23 16.40 41.88
N CYS A 184 -7.43 15.35 41.70
CA CYS A 184 -7.04 14.44 42.78
C CYS A 184 -6.21 15.13 43.88
N GLU A 185 -5.31 16.05 43.54
CA GLU A 185 -4.53 16.81 44.54
C GLU A 185 -5.41 17.77 45.36
N VAL A 186 -6.42 18.39 44.74
CA VAL A 186 -7.38 19.28 45.42
C VAL A 186 -8.34 18.48 46.30
N HIS A 187 -8.82 17.32 45.84
CA HIS A 187 -9.72 16.47 46.62
C HIS A 187 -9.02 15.63 47.70
N LYS A 188 -7.68 15.52 47.68
CA LYS A 188 -6.91 14.91 48.80
C LYS A 188 -7.04 15.68 50.12
N LYS A 189 -7.67 16.87 50.11
CA LYS A 189 -7.97 17.68 51.30
C LYS A 189 -9.31 17.35 51.98
N ASN A 190 -10.19 16.58 51.33
CA ASN A 190 -11.43 16.07 51.92
C ASN A 190 -11.42 14.55 51.82
N GLU A 191 -11.43 13.86 52.97
CA GLU A 191 -11.49 12.40 53.05
C GLU A 191 -12.72 11.83 52.33
N PHE A 192 -12.60 11.51 51.03
CA PHE A 192 -13.31 10.43 50.34
C PHE A 192 -12.76 10.28 48.91
N CYS A 193 -11.77 9.41 48.72
CA CYS A 193 -11.39 8.89 47.41
C CYS A 193 -11.04 7.40 47.52
N GLU A 194 -11.91 6.63 48.18
CA GLU A 194 -12.19 5.28 47.70
C GLU A 194 -13.18 5.40 46.55
N CYS A 195 -12.68 5.63 45.34
CA CYS A 195 -13.42 5.27 44.15
C CYS A 195 -12.47 4.50 43.26
N ASN A 196 -12.48 3.19 43.51
CA ASN A 196 -12.00 2.11 42.67
C ASN A 196 -12.14 2.47 41.17
N ILE A 197 -11.05 2.90 40.54
CA ILE A 197 -10.96 2.87 39.08
C ILE A 197 -10.41 1.49 38.71
N VAL A 198 -11.35 0.55 38.61
CA VAL A 198 -11.51 -0.40 37.51
C VAL A 198 -10.19 -0.83 36.84
N GLN A 199 -9.75 -2.02 37.24
CA GLN A 199 -8.65 -2.82 36.70
C GLN A 199 -8.86 -3.32 35.25
N HIS A 200 -9.34 -2.52 34.31
CA HIS A 200 -9.39 -2.95 32.90
C HIS A 200 -8.77 -1.92 31.96
N VAL A 201 -7.44 -1.98 31.87
CA VAL A 201 -6.65 -1.58 30.69
C VAL A 201 -5.76 -2.75 30.31
#